data_AF-A0A2E6MRK5-F1
#
_entry.id   AF-A0A2E6MRK5-F1
#
_cell.length_a   1.000
_cell.length_b   1.000
_cell.length_c   1.000
_cell.angle_alpha   90.00
_cell.angle_beta   90.00
_cell.angle_gamma   90.00
#
_symmetry.space_group_name_H-M   'P 1'
#
loop_
_entity.id
_entity.type
_entity.pdbx_description
1 polymer ?
#
loop_
_entity_poly.entity_id
_entity_poly.type
_entity_poly.pdbx_seq_one_letter_code
_entity_poly.pdbx_strand_id
1 'polypeptide(L)' 'MAKNDDDKKNEPTHEYVSFEDAMGDKDWGLIFDENGKLKGMFIPKDLTDSPVPQSILHICEEFFGVDLEEENLIKRTLH' A
#
# COMPACT_ATOMS: atom_id res chain seq x y z
N MET A 1 10.24 51.06 1.18
CA MET A 1 10.67 49.65 1.18
C MET A 1 9.74 48.90 2.11
N ALA A 2 8.79 48.15 1.54
CA ALA A 2 7.98 47.16 2.24
C ALA A 2 7.53 46.18 1.14
N LYS A 3 8.14 45.00 1.12
CA LYS A 3 7.63 43.87 0.34
C LYS A 3 6.59 43.23 1.24
N ASN A 4 5.34 43.14 0.78
CA ASN A 4 4.29 42.42 1.49
C ASN A 4 4.65 40.93 1.45
N ASP A 5 4.85 40.35 2.63
CA ASP A 5 5.16 38.94 2.85
C ASP A 5 3.89 38.07 2.84
N ASP A 6 2.99 38.30 1.88
CA ASP A 6 1.72 37.54 1.73
C ASP A 6 1.82 36.40 0.70
N ASP A 7 3.03 35.89 0.46
CA ASP A 7 3.28 34.72 -0.42
C ASP A 7 3.84 33.51 0.37
N LYS A 8 3.48 33.39 1.65
CA LYS A 8 3.80 32.19 2.44
C LYS A 8 2.78 31.08 2.18
N LYS A 9 3.11 30.27 1.17
CA LYS A 9 3.05 28.81 1.17
C LYS A 9 1.70 28.16 1.49
N ASN A 10 0.91 27.92 0.45
CA ASN A 10 0.12 26.69 0.35
C ASN A 10 1.04 25.52 -0.07
N GLU A 11 2.06 25.22 0.76
CA GLU A 11 2.76 23.95 0.64
C GLU A 11 1.82 22.88 1.22
N PRO A 12 1.47 21.81 0.48
CA PRO A 12 0.73 20.70 1.07
C PRO A 12 1.60 20.10 2.18
N THR A 13 1.19 20.32 3.43
CA THR A 13 1.77 19.67 4.59
C THR A 13 1.56 18.16 4.41
N HIS A 14 2.61 17.45 4.02
CA HIS A 14 2.56 16.00 3.96
C HIS A 14 2.67 15.47 5.39
N GLU A 15 1.55 15.01 5.93
CA GLU A 15 1.57 14.21 7.14
C GLU A 15 2.16 12.84 6.80
N TYR A 16 3.33 12.55 7.36
CA TYR A 16 3.92 11.23 7.28
C TYR A 16 3.26 10.34 8.32
N VAL A 17 2.29 9.53 7.87
CA VAL A 17 1.68 8.46 8.66
C VAL A 17 2.43 7.15 8.40
N SER A 18 2.63 6.32 9.43
CA SER A 18 3.20 4.99 9.21
C SER A 18 2.19 4.13 8.43
N PHE A 19 2.70 3.13 7.72
CA PHE A 19 1.83 2.25 6.93
C PHE A 19 0.81 1.52 7.81
N GLU A 20 1.22 1.06 9.00
CA GLU A 20 0.33 0.42 9.97
C GLU A 20 -0.71 1.39 10.53
N ASP A 21 -0.33 2.63 10.85
CA ASP A 21 -1.27 3.63 11.39
C ASP A 21 -2.31 4.08 10.34
N ALA A 22 -1.99 3.95 9.05
CA ALA A 22 -2.88 4.29 7.95
C ALA A 22 -3.92 3.19 7.65
N MET A 23 -3.76 1.99 8.19
CA MET A 23 -4.61 0.84 7.94
C MET A 23 -5.52 0.53 9.13
N GLY A 24 -6.74 0.07 8.86
CA GLY A 24 -7.58 -0.57 9.86
C GLY A 24 -7.22 -2.03 10.10
N ASP A 25 -7.73 -2.61 11.20
CA ASP A 25 -7.45 -3.99 11.63
C ASP A 25 -7.75 -5.08 10.58
N LYS A 26 -8.53 -4.77 9.54
CA LYS A 26 -8.98 -5.70 8.50
C LYS A 26 -8.60 -5.25 7.09
N ASP A 27 -7.81 -4.19 6.99
CA ASP A 27 -7.39 -3.66 5.70
C ASP A 27 -6.22 -4.46 5.14
N TRP A 28 -6.22 -4.62 3.83
CA TRP A 28 -5.18 -5.32 3.08
C TRP A 28 -4.30 -4.27 2.39
N GLY A 29 -3.00 -4.52 2.34
CA GLY A 29 -2.04 -3.61 1.71
C GLY A 29 -1.36 -4.26 0.51
N LEU A 30 -1.19 -3.52 -0.58
CA LEU A 30 -0.30 -3.90 -1.67
C LEU A 30 0.93 -3.01 -1.64
N ILE A 31 2.11 -3.62 -1.73
CA ILE A 31 3.38 -2.92 -1.60
C ILE A 31 4.08 -2.97 -2.96
N PHE A 32 4.42 -1.79 -3.47
CA PHE A 32 5.09 -1.62 -4.76
C PHE A 32 6.50 -1.10 -4.55
N ASP A 33 7.41 -1.42 -5.49
CA ASP A 33 8.71 -0.77 -5.56
C ASP A 33 8.63 0.59 -6.27
N GLU A 34 9.77 1.28 -6.33
CA GLU A 34 9.89 2.58 -7.00
C GLU A 34 9.57 2.55 -8.50
N ASN A 35 9.57 1.37 -9.13
CA ASN A 35 9.22 1.16 -10.54
C ASN A 35 7.75 0.75 -10.72
N GLY A 36 6.97 0.69 -9.64
CA GLY A 36 5.57 0.26 -9.66
C GLY A 36 5.39 -1.27 -9.73
N LYS A 37 6.45 -2.06 -9.52
CA LYS A 37 6.36 -3.51 -9.50
C LYS A 37 5.83 -3.98 -8.14
N LEU A 38 4.85 -4.88 -8.16
CA LEU A 38 4.34 -5.52 -6.95
C LEU A 38 5.46 -6.31 -6.24
N LYS A 39 5.78 -5.93 -5.01
CA LYS A 39 6.76 -6.62 -4.15
C LYS A 39 6.14 -7.60 -3.19
N GLY A 40 4.91 -7.34 -2.75
CA GLY A 40 4.24 -8.15 -1.76
C GLY A 40 2.91 -7.57 -1.31
N MET A 41 2.30 -8.28 -0.37
CA MET A 41 1.01 -7.97 0.20
C MET A 41 1.13 -7.98 1.73
N PHE A 42 0.59 -6.96 2.36
CA PHE A 42 0.35 -6.93 3.79
C PHE A 42 -0.97 -7.64 4.08
N ILE A 43 -0.92 -8.63 4.97
CA ILE A 43 -2.10 -9.37 5.44
C ILE A 43 -2.29 -9.06 6.91
N PRO A 44 -3.45 -8.53 7.33
CA PRO A 44 -3.72 -8.28 8.74
C PRO A 44 -3.71 -9.60 9.51
N LYS A 45 -3.18 -9.59 10.73
CA LYS A 45 -2.86 -10.79 11.53
C LYS A 45 -4.05 -11.75 11.64
N ASP A 46 -5.24 -11.22 11.87
CA ASP A 46 -6.46 -12.01 12.05
C ASP A 46 -6.98 -12.65 10.76
N LEU A 47 -6.46 -12.25 9.60
CA LEU A 47 -6.83 -12.76 8.28
C LEU A 47 -5.73 -13.60 7.62
N THR A 48 -4.65 -13.95 8.34
CA THR A 48 -3.53 -14.73 7.79
C THR A 48 -3.97 -16.06 7.16
N ASP A 49 -4.98 -16.71 7.75
CA ASP A 49 -5.54 -17.98 7.24
C ASP A 49 -6.77 -17.76 6.33
N SER A 50 -7.16 -16.51 6.08
CA SER A 50 -8.31 -16.19 5.25
C SER A 50 -7.94 -16.15 3.77
N PRO A 51 -8.85 -16.56 2.87
CA PRO A 51 -8.61 -16.41 1.45
C PRO A 51 -8.48 -14.93 1.08
N VAL A 52 -7.55 -14.64 0.18
CA VAL A 52 -7.37 -13.30 -0.37
C VAL A 52 -8.64 -12.90 -1.12
N PRO A 53 -9.19 -11.68 -0.90
CA PRO A 53 -10.32 -11.19 -1.66
C PRO A 53 -10.09 -11.26 -3.18
N GLN A 54 -11.06 -11.81 -3.92
CA GLN A 54 -10.96 -12.02 -5.37
C GLN A 54 -10.67 -10.74 -6.15
N SER A 55 -11.18 -9.59 -5.69
CA SER A 55 -10.87 -8.30 -6.31
C SER A 55 -9.39 -7.93 -6.24
N ILE A 56 -8.69 -8.33 -5.18
CA ILE A 56 -7.24 -8.09 -5.02
C ILE A 56 -6.46 -9.00 -5.98
N LEU A 57 -6.81 -10.29 -6.02
CA LEU A 57 -6.21 -11.26 -6.96
C LEU A 57 -6.34 -10.77 -8.41
N HIS A 58 -7.54 -10.34 -8.80
CA HIS A 58 -7.80 -9.84 -10.15
C HIS A 58 -6.97 -8.60 -10.50
N ILE A 59 -6.79 -7.66 -9.56
CA ILE A 59 -5.92 -6.50 -9.79
C ILE A 59 -4.46 -6.94 -9.98
N CYS A 60 -3.98 -7.88 -9.17
CA CYS A 60 -2.62 -8.41 -9.27
C CYS A 60 -2.35 -9.11 -10.61
N GLU A 61 -3.30 -9.91 -11.07
CA GLU A 61 -3.20 -10.63 -12.35
C GLU A 61 -3.27 -9.67 -13.55
N GLU A 62 -4.32 -8.85 -13.64
CA GLU A 62 -4.58 -8.03 -14.83
C GLU A 62 -3.57 -6.89 -15.01
N PHE A 63 -3.17 -6.22 -13.93
CA PHE A 63 -2.31 -5.03 -14.04
C PHE A 63 -0.83 -5.33 -13.90
N PHE A 64 -0.48 -6.38 -13.15
CA PHE A 64 0.91 -6.68 -12.83
C PHE A 64 1.39 -8.01 -13.43
N GLY A 65 0.47 -8.84 -13.95
CA GLY A 65 0.81 -10.16 -14.49
C GLY A 65 1.34 -11.11 -13.41
N VAL A 66 0.94 -10.89 -12.15
CA VAL A 66 1.41 -11.67 -11.00
C VAL A 66 0.26 -12.51 -10.46
N ASP A 67 0.45 -13.83 -10.48
CA ASP A 67 -0.37 -14.74 -9.69
C ASP A 67 0.19 -14.82 -8.24
N LEU A 68 -0.56 -14.23 -7.31
CA LEU A 68 -0.19 -14.19 -5.90
C LEU A 68 -0.12 -15.59 -5.26
N GLU A 69 -0.90 -16.56 -5.74
CA GLU A 69 -0.93 -17.92 -5.22
C GLU A 69 0.28 -18.73 -5.69
N GLU A 70 0.67 -18.57 -6.96
CA GLU A 70 1.83 -19.27 -7.53
C GLU A 70 3.17 -18.67 -7.08
N GLU A 71 3.29 -17.35 -6.99
CA GLU A 71 4.58 -16.69 -6.72
C GLU A 71 5.04 -16.77 -5.25
N ASN A 72 4.31 -17.47 -4.38
CA ASN A 72 4.56 -17.55 -2.93
C ASN A 72 4.68 -16.17 -2.25
N LEU A 73 4.17 -15.09 -2.87
CA LEU A 73 4.18 -13.74 -2.31
C LEU A 73 3.32 -13.66 -1.04
N ILE A 74 2.31 -14.52 -0.93
CA ILE A 74 1.49 -14.70 0.27
C ILE A 74 2.30 -15.24 1.46
N LYS A 75 3.37 -16.02 1.22
CA LYS A 75 4.20 -16.59 2.29
C LYS A 75 5.23 -15.61 2.86
N ARG A 76 5.42 -14.47 2.19
CA ARG A 76 6.19 -13.32 2.72
C ARG A 76 5.20 -12.28 3.22
N THR A 77 4.42 -12.64 4.24
CA THR A 77 3.68 -11.65 5.01
C THR A 77 4.67 -10.70 5.65
N LEU A 78 4.69 -9.47 5.15
CA LEU A 78 5.36 -8.35 5.81
C LEU A 78 4.44 -7.96 6.98
N HIS A 79 4.98 -8.08 8.19
CA HIS A 79 4.38 -7.55 9.41
C HIS A 79 5.11 -6.27 9.76
#